data_AF-G7VQ20-F1
#
_entry.id   AF-G7VQ20-F1
#
_cell.length_a   1.000
_cell.length_b   1.000
_cell.length_c   1.000
_cell.angle_alpha   90.00
_cell.angle_beta   90.00
_cell.angle_gamma   90.00
#
_symmetry.space_group_name_H-M   'P 1'
#
loop_
_entity.id
_entity.type
_entity.pdbx_description
1 polymer ?
#
loop_
_entity_poly.entity_id
_entity_poly.type
_entity_poly.pdbx_seq_one_letter_code
_entity_poly.pdbx_strand_id
1 'polypeptide(L)' 'MTWLNVAGTTFAIALIVWAEWRCLVDNQKKERASLIAVTGIAWLMAVLILIFPDIPGPIVMFNSIFKPLISGLK' A
#
# COMPACT_ATOMS: atom_id res chain seq x y z
N MET A 1 -17.05 9.62 2.59
CA MET A 1 -15.79 10.39 2.46
C MET A 1 -14.58 9.54 2.06
N THR A 2 -14.50 8.26 2.47
CA THR A 2 -13.42 7.32 2.10
C THR A 2 -13.23 7.14 0.59
N TRP A 3 -14.30 7.10 -0.20
CA TRP A 3 -14.23 6.98 -1.67
C TRP A 3 -13.50 8.14 -2.37
N LEU A 4 -13.57 9.36 -1.83
CA LEU A 4 -12.82 10.50 -2.36
C LEU A 4 -11.32 10.32 -2.13
N ASN A 5 -10.94 9.76 -0.98
CA ASN A 5 -9.56 9.42 -0.67
C ASN A 5 -9.05 8.27 -1.55
N VAL A 6 -9.88 7.27 -1.86
CA VAL A 6 -9.54 6.20 -2.85
C VAL A 6 -9.24 6.81 -4.21
N ALA A 7 -10.14 7.67 -4.70
CA ALA A 7 -10.03 8.30 -6.00
C ALA A 7 -8.79 9.19 -6.09
N GLY A 8 -8.54 10.02 -5.05
CA GLY A 8 -7.37 10.88 -4.97
C GLY A 8 -6.05 10.10 -4.93
N THR A 9 -6.01 9.02 -4.16
CA THR A 9 -4.82 8.15 -4.05
C THR A 9 -4.52 7.47 -5.38
N THR A 10 -5.55 6.93 -6.04
CA THR A 10 -5.41 6.27 -7.35
C THR A 10 -4.96 7.27 -8.42
N PHE A 11 -5.49 8.51 -8.39
CA PHE A 11 -5.11 9.56 -9.32
C PHE A 11 -3.67 10.04 -9.12
N ALA A 12 -3.24 10.22 -7.87
CA ALA A 12 -1.85 10.58 -7.54
C ALA A 12 -0.87 9.49 -8.00
N ILE A 13 -1.20 8.21 -7.77
CA ILE A 13 -0.39 7.08 -8.21
C ILE A 13 -0.32 7.02 -9.74
N ALA A 14 -1.45 7.22 -10.43
CA ALA A 14 -1.46 7.27 -11.89
C ALA A 14 -0.57 8.40 -12.44
N LEU A 15 -0.57 9.58 -11.78
CA LEU A 15 0.33 10.69 -12.13
C LEU A 15 1.80 10.36 -11.91
N ILE A 16 2.15 9.71 -10.80
CA ILE A 16 3.54 9.27 -10.51
C ILE A 16 4.01 8.29 -11.58
N VAL A 17 3.22 7.25 -11.87
CA VAL A 17 3.53 6.27 -12.92
C VAL A 17 3.69 6.96 -14.27
N TRP A 18 2.81 7.90 -14.60
CA TRP A 18 2.86 8.61 -15.87
C TRP A 18 4.06 9.55 -15.98
N ALA A 19 4.43 10.23 -14.89
CA ALA A 19 5.59 11.09 -14.82
C ALA A 19 6.89 10.29 -14.94
N GLU A 20 7.03 9.19 -14.20
CA GLU A 20 8.19 8.30 -14.32
C GLU A 20 8.26 7.65 -15.70
N TRP A 21 7.12 7.22 -16.26
CA TRP A 21 7.08 6.68 -17.62
C TRP A 21 7.55 7.68 -18.68
N ARG A 22 7.23 8.98 -18.51
CA ARG A 22 7.76 10.06 -19.38
C ARG A 22 9.22 10.40 -19.10
N CYS A 23 9.71 10.20 -17.88
CA CYS A 23 11.09 10.46 -17.49
C CYS A 23 12.04 9.32 -17.95
N LEU A 24 11.52 8.09 -18.07
CA LEU A 24 12.26 6.93 -18.56
C LEU A 24 12.45 6.98 -20.08
N VAL A 25 13.62 7.48 -20.49
CA VAL A 25 14.15 7.46 -21.85
C VAL A 25 14.04 6.04 -22.44
N ASP A 26 13.55 6.00 -23.68
CA ASP A 26 12.99 4.92 -24.51
C ASP A 26 13.54 3.47 -24.40
N ASN A 27 14.68 3.22 -23.74
CA ASN A 27 15.42 1.95 -23.85
C ASN A 27 15.51 1.10 -22.56
N GLN A 28 15.01 1.57 -21.41
CA GLN A 28 15.11 0.85 -20.11
C GLN A 28 13.82 0.06 -19.76
N LYS A 29 13.49 -0.98 -20.54
CA LYS A 29 12.31 -1.84 -20.31
C LYS A 29 12.30 -2.53 -18.93
N LYS A 30 13.49 -2.82 -18.38
CA LYS A 30 13.66 -3.44 -17.06
C LYS A 30 13.28 -2.51 -15.91
N GLU A 31 13.63 -1.23 -16.00
CA GLU A 31 13.30 -0.25 -14.96
C GLU A 31 11.79 0.04 -14.93
N ARG A 32 11.15 0.13 -16.09
CA ARG A 32 9.68 0.27 -16.18
C ARG A 32 8.93 -0.87 -15.50
N ALA A 33 9.43 -2.11 -15.59
CA ALA A 33 8.81 -3.26 -14.94
C ALA A 33 8.94 -3.20 -13.41
N SER A 34 10.12 -2.82 -12.89
CA SER A 34 10.33 -2.60 -11.45
C SER A 34 9.38 -1.53 -10.90
N LEU A 35 9.20 -0.46 -11.66
CA LEU A 35 8.35 0.66 -11.30
C LEU A 35 6.87 0.26 -11.21
N ILE A 36 6.36 -0.44 -12.21
CA ILE A 36 4.99 -0.95 -12.20
C ILE A 36 4.81 -1.97 -11.07
N ALA A 37 5.79 -2.84 -10.83
CA ALA A 37 5.71 -3.83 -9.76
C ALA A 37 5.65 -3.18 -8.37
N VAL A 38 6.59 -2.28 -8.06
CA VAL A 38 6.63 -1.58 -6.76
C VAL A 38 5.39 -0.71 -6.57
N THR A 39 5.00 0.04 -7.59
CA THR A 39 3.82 0.90 -7.52
C THR A 39 2.53 0.10 -7.42
N GLY A 40 2.43 -1.03 -8.12
CA GLY A 40 1.31 -1.95 -8.03
C GLY A 40 1.15 -2.54 -6.63
N ILE A 41 2.26 -2.95 -6.00
CA ILE A 41 2.27 -3.45 -4.61
C ILE A 41 1.84 -2.34 -3.64
N ALA A 42 2.39 -1.13 -3.79
CA ALA A 42 2.05 0.01 -2.96
C ALA A 42 0.57 0.42 -3.10
N TRP A 43 0.03 0.40 -4.33
CA TRP A 43 -1.38 0.67 -4.59
C TRP A 43 -2.29 -0.40 -4.02
N LEU A 44 -1.96 -1.69 -4.20
CA LEU A 44 -2.70 -2.80 -3.63
C LEU A 44 -2.80 -2.67 -2.10
N MET A 45 -1.69 -2.33 -1.44
CA MET A 45 -1.65 -2.07 0.00
C MET A 45 -2.52 -0.87 0.40
N ALA A 46 -2.44 0.23 -0.34
CA ALA A 46 -3.25 1.43 -0.07
C ALA A 46 -4.75 1.15 -0.22
N VAL A 47 -5.15 0.41 -1.25
CA VAL A 47 -6.56 0.01 -1.48
C VAL A 47 -7.03 -0.93 -0.37
N LEU A 48 -6.21 -1.90 0.04
CA LEU A 48 -6.56 -2.83 1.11
C LEU A 48 -6.81 -2.11 2.44
N ILE A 49 -5.95 -1.13 2.78
CA ILE A 49 -6.11 -0.28 3.97
C ILE A 49 -7.37 0.60 3.87
N LEU A 50 -7.68 1.14 2.70
CA LEU A 50 -8.86 2.00 2.54
C LEU A 50 -10.19 1.23 2.58
N ILE A 51 -10.21 0.00 2.07
CA ILE A 51 -11.39 -0.88 2.08
C ILE A 51 -11.63 -1.46 3.48
N PHE A 52 -10.54 -1.78 4.20
CA PHE A 52 -10.61 -2.28 5.57
C PHE A 52 -9.95 -1.29 6.55
N PRO A 53 -10.59 -0.12 6.82
CA PRO A 53 -10.06 0.86 7.75
C PRO A 53 -10.06 0.37 9.21
N ASP A 54 -10.85 -0.67 9.51
CA ASP A 54 -10.99 -1.28 10.84
C ASP A 54 -10.03 -2.45 11.08
N ILE A 55 -9.05 -2.70 10.20
CA ILE A 55 -7.98 -3.66 10.55
C ILE A 55 -7.25 -3.06 11.74
N PRO A 56 -7.31 -3.70 12.94
CA PRO A 56 -6.56 -3.24 14.08
C PRO A 56 -5.11 -3.18 13.63
N GLY A 57 -4.49 -1.98 13.70
CA GLY A 57 -3.15 -1.77 13.16
C GLY A 57 -2.19 -2.87 13.60
N PRO A 58 -1.10 -3.16 12.86
CA PRO A 58 -0.25 -4.33 13.10
C PRO A 58 0.14 -4.51 14.59
N ILE A 59 0.33 -3.40 15.28
CA ILE A 59 0.64 -3.30 16.72
C ILE A 59 -0.52 -3.81 17.61
N VAL A 60 -1.77 -3.50 17.28
CA VAL A 60 -2.98 -3.94 17.99
C VAL A 60 -3.26 -5.42 17.71
N MET A 61 -3.03 -5.88 16.48
CA MET A 61 -3.13 -7.30 16.13
C MET A 61 -2.06 -8.13 16.85
N PHE A 62 -0.82 -7.64 16.87
CA PHE A 62 0.28 -8.23 17.63
C PHE A 62 -0.07 -8.30 19.12
N ASN A 63 -0.54 -7.20 19.71
CA ASN A 63 -0.99 -7.21 21.10
C ASN A 63 -2.11 -8.22 21.35
N SER A 64 -3.07 -8.40 20.44
CA SER A 64 -4.17 -9.37 20.64
C SER A 64 -3.69 -10.83 20.63
N ILE A 65 -2.65 -11.14 19.85
CA ILE A 65 -2.05 -12.49 19.79
C ILE A 65 -1.13 -12.75 20.99
N PHE A 66 -0.37 -11.75 21.43
CA PHE A 66 0.63 -11.90 22.50
C PHE A 66 0.06 -11.69 23.91
N LYS A 67 -1.05 -10.95 24.06
CA LYS A 67 -1.74 -10.75 25.35
C LYS A 67 -2.18 -12.05 26.06
N PRO A 68 -2.77 -13.07 25.40
CA PRO A 68 -3.09 -14.32 26.06
C PRO A 68 -1.82 -15.07 26.54
N LEU A 69 -0.73 -14.98 25.77
CA LEU A 69 0.54 -15.64 26.09
C LEU A 69 1.22 -15.03 27.34
N ILE A 70 1.11 -13.71 27.51
CA ILE A 70 1.62 -13.00 28.68
C ILE A 70 0.71 -13.23 29.90
N SER A 71 -0.61 -13.35 29.70
CA SER A 71 -1.56 -13.58 30.80
C SER A 71 -1.52 -14.99 31.39
N GLY A 72 -1.10 -15.99 30.60
CA GLY A 72 -0.90 -17.37 31.06
C GLY A 72 0.43 -17.59 31.82
N LEU A 73 1.26 -16.56 31.95
CA LEU A 73 2.54 -16.57 32.66
C LEU A 73 2.41 -15.87 34.04
N LYS A 74 1.32 -16.14 34.77
CA LYS A 74 1.09 -15.71 36.15
C LYS A 74 0.57 -16.89 36.96
#